data_AF-A0AAQ2G7C9-F1
#
_entry.id   AF-A0AAQ2G7C9-F1
#
_cell.length_a   1.000
_cell.length_b   1.000
_cell.length_c   1.000
_cell.angle_alpha   90.00
_cell.angle_beta   90.00
_cell.angle_gamma   90.00
#
_symmetry.space_group_name_H-M   'P 1'
#
loop_
_entity.id
_entity.type
_entity.pdbx_description
1 polymer ?
#
loop_
_entity_poly.entity_id
_entity_poly.type
_entity_poly.pdbx_seq_one_letter_code
_entity_poly.pdbx_strand_id
1 'polypeptide(L)'
;MLALRPSTVFMTAALAAATLAGIRLPASAQVLIPSVDNNALIQQNDLQALQNRVQRQQFQQQQQQNRAQDRVIVQQPPPIVPRVRPNCQTQIIGNTAVSTCR
;
A
#
# COMPACT_ATOMS: atom_id res chain seq x y z
N MET A 1 55.62 -26.90 -62.73
CA MET A 1 55.51 -27.38 -61.33
C MET A 1 55.70 -26.18 -60.42
N LEU A 2 54.69 -25.84 -59.62
CA LEU A 2 54.65 -24.64 -58.81
C LEU A 2 55.65 -24.77 -57.65
N ALA A 3 56.77 -24.05 -57.71
CA ALA A 3 57.81 -24.09 -56.68
C ALA A 3 57.31 -23.33 -55.43
N LEU A 4 56.61 -24.04 -54.55
CA LEU A 4 56.17 -23.55 -53.26
C LEU A 4 57.42 -23.33 -52.39
N ARG A 5 57.82 -22.07 -52.22
CA ARG A 5 59.01 -21.71 -51.43
C ARG A 5 58.75 -22.05 -49.96
N PRO A 6 59.60 -22.84 -49.28
CA PRO A 6 59.36 -23.25 -47.89
C PRO A 6 59.26 -22.07 -46.91
N SER A 7 59.84 -20.92 -47.27
CA SER A 7 59.78 -19.69 -46.47
C SER A 7 58.36 -19.12 -46.29
N THR A 8 57.45 -19.27 -47.27
CA THR A 8 56.06 -18.78 -47.15
C THR A 8 55.18 -19.67 -46.28
N VAL A 9 55.57 -20.92 -46.03
CA VAL A 9 54.82 -21.87 -45.21
C VAL A 9 55.06 -21.62 -43.71
N PHE A 10 56.28 -21.23 -43.32
CA PHE A 10 56.59 -20.96 -41.92
C PHE A 10 55.96 -19.66 -41.40
N MET A 11 55.86 -18.63 -42.25
CA MET A 11 55.25 -17.34 -41.89
C MET A 11 53.73 -17.45 -41.65
N THR A 12 53.02 -18.32 -42.36
CA THR A 12 51.57 -18.52 -42.19
C THR A 12 51.23 -19.39 -40.97
N ALA A 13 52.06 -20.39 -40.66
CA ALA A 13 51.87 -21.23 -39.47
C ALA A 13 52.03 -20.45 -38.16
N ALA A 14 52.98 -19.52 -38.09
CA ALA A 14 53.19 -18.68 -36.91
C ALA A 14 52.00 -17.73 -36.64
N LEU A 15 51.41 -17.15 -37.70
CA LEU A 15 50.24 -16.26 -37.56
C LEU A 15 48.98 -17.02 -37.12
N ALA A 16 48.78 -18.26 -37.60
CA ALA A 16 47.62 -19.07 -37.23
C ALA A 16 47.67 -19.58 -35.77
N ALA A 17 48.86 -19.84 -35.24
CA ALA A 17 49.02 -20.23 -33.83
C ALA A 17 48.77 -19.05 -32.88
N ALA A 18 49.09 -17.81 -33.28
CA ALA A 18 48.91 -16.62 -32.46
C ALA A 18 47.43 -16.21 -32.31
N THR A 19 46.57 -16.48 -33.30
CA THR A 19 45.14 -16.12 -33.24
C THR A 19 44.31 -17.07 -32.37
N LEU A 20 44.73 -18.33 -32.22
CA LEU A 20 44.02 -19.33 -31.40
C LEU A 20 44.35 -19.22 -29.90
N ALA A 21 45.50 -18.65 -29.53
CA ALA A 21 45.89 -18.47 -28.13
C ALA A 21 45.20 -17.28 -27.44
N GLY A 22 44.52 -16.40 -28.19
CA GLY A 22 43.96 -15.14 -27.70
C GLY A 22 42.49 -15.17 -27.25
N ILE A 23 41.77 -16.28 -27.44
CA ILE A 23 40.33 -16.34 -27.12
C ILE A 23 40.09 -17.23 -25.90
N ARG A 24 40.54 -16.76 -24.74
CA ARG A 24 39.91 -17.13 -23.47
C ARG A 24 39.22 -15.91 -22.90
N LEU A 25 38.00 -15.65 -23.40
CA LEU A 25 37.08 -14.75 -22.73
C LEU A 25 36.73 -15.39 -21.37
N PRO A 26 37.03 -14.76 -20.22
CA PRO A 26 36.38 -15.16 -18.99
C PRO A 26 34.89 -14.89 -19.18
N ALA A 27 34.07 -15.93 -19.13
CA ALA A 27 32.63 -15.77 -18.99
C ALA A 27 32.37 -15.27 -17.56
N SER A 28 32.48 -13.96 -17.37
CA SER A 28 32.03 -13.29 -16.16
C SER A 28 30.52 -13.46 -16.11
N ALA A 29 30.03 -14.30 -15.20
CA ALA A 29 28.61 -14.31 -14.86
C ALA A 29 28.29 -12.93 -14.27
N GLN A 30 27.70 -12.07 -15.08
CA GLN A 30 27.15 -10.80 -14.62
C GLN A 30 26.02 -11.12 -13.63
N VAL A 31 26.34 -11.10 -12.33
CA VAL A 31 25.35 -11.01 -11.27
C VAL A 31 24.65 -9.69 -11.50
N LEU A 32 23.44 -9.77 -12.04
CA LEU A 32 22.54 -8.64 -12.14
C LEU A 32 22.19 -8.25 -10.70
N ILE A 33 22.97 -7.33 -10.12
CA ILE A 33 22.57 -6.64 -8.90
C ILE A 33 21.34 -5.83 -9.32
N PRO A 34 20.12 -6.15 -8.84
CA PRO A 34 18.96 -5.36 -9.17
C PRO A 34 19.29 -3.90 -8.85
N SER A 35 19.11 -3.04 -9.85
CA SER A 35 19.61 -1.66 -9.83
C SER A 35 19.27 -0.97 -8.51
N VAL A 36 20.22 -0.18 -8.00
CA VAL A 36 20.08 0.65 -6.80
C VAL A 36 18.79 1.48 -6.82
N ASP A 37 18.30 1.84 -8.00
CA ASP A 37 17.04 2.56 -8.23
C ASP A 37 15.80 1.83 -7.70
N ASN A 38 15.75 0.50 -7.77
CA ASN A 38 14.61 -0.26 -7.25
C ASN A 38 14.57 -0.25 -5.72
N ASN A 39 15.73 -0.39 -5.07
CA ASN A 39 15.83 -0.31 -3.61
C ASN A 39 15.52 1.10 -3.09
N ALA A 40 15.97 2.15 -3.80
CA ALA A 40 15.66 3.52 -3.45
C ALA A 40 14.16 3.83 -3.56
N LEU A 41 13.49 3.33 -4.61
CA LEU A 41 12.05 3.51 -4.82
C LEU A 41 11.21 2.78 -3.76
N ILE A 42 11.59 1.54 -3.41
CA ILE A 42 10.93 0.76 -2.35
C ILE A 42 11.09 1.45 -1.00
N GLN A 43 12.30 1.90 -0.66
CA GLN A 43 12.56 2.58 0.61
C GLN A 43 11.79 3.91 0.73
N GLN A 44 11.61 4.63 -0.38
CA GLN A 44 10.77 5.83 -0.42
C GLN A 44 9.29 5.51 -0.22
N ASN A 45 8.79 4.41 -0.82
CA ASN A 45 7.41 3.97 -0.65
C ASN A 45 7.12 3.55 0.79
N ASP A 46 8.05 2.82 1.42
CA ASP A 46 7.93 2.38 2.81
C ASP A 46 7.89 3.55 3.79
N LEU A 47 8.72 4.58 3.57
CA LEU A 47 8.68 5.80 4.37
C LEU A 47 7.34 6.54 4.24
N GLN A 48 6.82 6.66 3.02
CA GLN A 48 5.50 7.26 2.79
C GLN A 48 4.38 6.42 3.42
N ALA A 49 4.46 5.09 3.33
CA ALA A 49 3.50 4.18 3.96
C ALA A 49 3.52 4.29 5.49
N LEU A 50 4.70 4.43 6.10
CA LEU A 50 4.85 4.66 7.54
C LEU A 50 4.23 5.99 7.96
N GLN A 51 4.51 7.08 7.23
CA GLN A 51 3.91 8.39 7.52
C GLN A 51 2.37 8.33 7.46
N ASN A 52 1.83 7.70 6.42
CA ASN A 52 0.38 7.50 6.28
C ASN A 52 -0.23 6.68 7.42
N ARG A 53 0.46 5.62 7.89
CA ARG A 53 0.00 4.82 9.04
C ARG A 53 -0.03 5.65 10.32
N VAL A 54 1.03 6.39 10.60
CA VAL A 54 1.13 7.24 11.80
C VAL A 54 0.02 8.31 11.77
N GLN A 55 -0.18 8.98 10.63
CA GLN A 55 -1.21 10.00 10.49
C GLN A 55 -2.62 9.43 10.72
N ARG A 56 -2.91 8.24 10.15
CA ARG A 56 -4.20 7.56 10.37
C ARG A 56 -4.41 7.18 11.84
N GLN A 57 -3.38 6.67 12.51
CA GLN A 57 -3.45 6.30 13.93
C GLN A 57 -3.74 7.53 14.80
N GLN A 58 -3.07 8.65 14.55
CA GLN A 58 -3.31 9.90 15.28
C GLN A 58 -4.74 10.40 15.09
N PHE A 59 -5.24 10.42 13.84
CA PHE A 59 -6.61 10.85 13.56
C PHE A 59 -7.66 9.95 14.25
N GLN A 60 -7.44 8.64 14.24
CA GLN A 60 -8.33 7.69 14.90
C GLN A 60 -8.40 7.92 16.42
N GLN A 61 -7.26 8.16 17.08
CA GLN A 61 -7.24 8.46 18.51
C GLN A 61 -7.98 9.77 18.83
N GLN A 62 -7.76 10.81 18.03
CA GLN A 62 -8.40 12.10 18.24
C GLN A 62 -9.93 12.02 18.09
N GLN A 63 -10.42 11.27 17.10
CA GLN A 63 -11.85 11.00 16.95
C GLN A 63 -12.46 10.29 18.17
N GLN A 64 -11.75 9.33 18.77
CA GLN A 64 -12.21 8.65 19.98
C GLN A 64 -12.31 9.61 21.17
N GLN A 65 -11.32 10.49 21.35
CA GLN A 65 -11.32 11.50 22.42
C GLN A 65 -12.46 12.51 22.23
N ASN A 66 -12.68 12.98 21.01
CA ASN A 66 -13.77 13.91 20.70
C ASN A 66 -15.13 13.26 20.95
N ARG A 67 -15.32 11.99 20.52
CA ARG A 67 -16.54 11.26 20.81
C ARG A 67 -16.78 11.07 22.31
N ALA A 68 -15.73 10.86 23.10
CA ALA A 68 -15.83 10.73 24.55
C ALA A 68 -16.23 12.06 25.22
N GLN A 69 -15.71 13.19 24.73
CA GLN A 69 -16.11 14.53 25.19
C GLN A 69 -17.54 14.90 24.76
N ASP A 70 -17.88 14.67 23.50
CA ASP A 70 -19.20 15.02 22.95
C ASP A 70 -20.32 14.14 23.50
N ARG A 71 -19.99 12.92 23.95
CA ARG A 71 -20.87 12.12 24.81
C ARG A 71 -20.92 12.74 26.22
N VAL A 72 -21.40 13.96 26.31
CA VAL A 72 -22.09 14.40 27.52
C VAL A 72 -23.32 13.51 27.60
N ILE A 73 -23.28 12.50 28.47
CA ILE A 73 -24.46 11.70 28.82
C ILE A 73 -25.36 12.63 29.64
N VAL A 74 -25.97 13.61 28.96
CA VAL A 74 -27.16 14.25 29.47
C VAL A 74 -28.19 13.16 29.36
N GLN A 75 -28.45 12.49 30.48
CA GLN A 75 -29.58 11.60 30.61
C GLN A 75 -30.81 12.47 30.37
N GLN A 76 -31.29 12.48 29.12
CA GLN A 76 -32.51 13.21 28.80
C GLN A 76 -33.60 12.61 29.68
N PRO A 77 -34.34 13.44 30.44
CA PRO A 77 -35.47 12.95 31.19
C PRO A 77 -36.36 12.15 30.23
N PRO A 78 -36.83 10.96 30.64
CA PRO A 78 -37.74 10.20 29.79
C PRO A 78 -38.88 11.12 29.37
N PRO A 79 -39.24 11.15 28.07
CA PRO A 79 -40.28 12.04 27.58
C PRO A 79 -41.57 11.76 28.37
N ILE A 80 -42.22 12.83 28.83
CA ILE A 80 -43.51 12.74 29.50
C ILE A 80 -44.54 12.40 28.43
N VAL A 81 -44.68 11.12 28.16
CA VAL A 81 -45.68 10.60 27.23
C VAL A 81 -47.01 10.43 27.98
N PRO A 82 -48.14 10.83 27.37
CA PRO A 82 -49.45 10.54 27.92
C PRO A 82 -49.64 9.02 28.07
N ARG A 83 -49.74 8.54 29.31
CA ARG A 83 -50.08 7.14 29.58
C ARG A 83 -51.60 6.97 29.44
N VAL A 84 -52.02 6.42 28.31
CA VAL A 84 -53.43 6.13 28.06
C VAL A 84 -53.82 4.86 28.82
N ARG A 85 -54.88 4.93 29.64
CA ARG A 85 -55.45 3.72 30.25
C ARG A 85 -56.17 2.91 29.17
N PRO A 86 -56.11 1.56 29.19
CA PRO A 86 -56.65 0.71 28.11
C PRO A 86 -58.14 0.88 27.79
N ASN A 87 -58.95 1.44 28.71
CA ASN A 87 -60.39 1.67 28.50
C ASN A 87 -60.77 3.10 28.07
N CYS A 88 -59.80 3.99 27.80
CA CYS A 88 -60.10 5.35 27.38
C CYS A 88 -59.90 5.52 25.88
N GLN A 89 -60.82 6.24 25.23
CA GLN A 89 -60.65 6.57 23.81
C GLN A 89 -59.66 7.74 23.68
N THR A 90 -58.62 7.56 22.87
CA THR A 90 -57.72 8.65 22.47
C THR A 90 -58.28 9.32 21.23
N GLN A 91 -58.51 10.63 21.31
CA GLN A 91 -58.85 11.47 20.17
C GLN A 91 -57.66 12.39 19.88
N ILE A 92 -57.32 12.54 18.59
CA ILE A 92 -56.31 13.50 18.14
C ILE A 92 -57.05 14.76 17.70
N ILE A 93 -56.81 15.87 18.41
CA ILE A 93 -57.40 17.18 18.11
C ILE A 93 -56.26 18.10 17.70
N GLY A 94 -56.08 18.30 16.39
CA GLY A 94 -54.92 19.03 15.87
C GLY A 94 -53.61 18.31 16.20
N ASN A 95 -52.71 18.96 16.93
CA ASN A 95 -51.40 18.41 17.32
C ASN A 95 -51.38 17.78 18.73
N THR A 96 -52.51 17.69 19.42
CA THR A 96 -52.58 17.14 20.79
C THR A 96 -53.41 15.85 20.83
N ALA A 97 -52.93 14.88 21.61
CA ALA A 97 -53.64 13.65 21.91
C ALA A 97 -54.40 13.82 23.23
N VAL A 98 -55.73 13.77 23.18
CA VAL A 98 -56.62 13.92 24.33
C VAL A 98 -57.25 12.56 24.64
N SER A 99 -57.10 12.07 25.87
CA SER A 99 -57.79 10.87 26.32
C SER A 99 -59.13 11.25 26.96
N THR A 100 -60.25 10.79 26.39
CA THR A 100 -61.56 10.90 27.01
C THR A 100 -61.88 9.59 27.73
N CYS A 101 -61.93 9.66 29.05
CA CYS A 101 -62.41 8.57 29.91
C CYS A 101 -63.77 9.01 30.49
N ARG A 102 -64.81 8.19 30.39
CA ARG A 102 -66.06 8.38 31.14
C ARG A 102 -66.02 7.56 32.42
#